data_AF-A0A2V9WZB5-F1
#
_entry.id   AF-A0A2V9WZB5-F1
#
_cell.length_a   1.000
_cell.length_b   1.000
_cell.length_c   1.000
_cell.angle_alpha   90.00
_cell.angle_beta   90.00
_cell.angle_gamma   90.00
#
_symmetry.space_group_name_H-M   'P 1'
#
loop_
_entity.id
_entity.type
_entity.pdbx_description
1 polymer ?
#
loop_
_entity_poly.entity_id
_entity_poly.type
_entity_poly.pdbx_seq_one_letter_code
_entity_poly.pdbx_strand_id
1 'polypeptide(L)'
;MVHPYYSVTDESGKLRFTDVPPATYQIVAWHEGWTVLDKQKAFDVLTEREVQRPVFTESKAWEKSVTVSGNQTSVVNFALGK
;
A
#
# COMPACT_ATOMS: atom_id res chain seq x y z
N MET A 1 -18.49 -3.21 -7.24
CA MET A 1 -18.33 -4.68 -7.30
C MET A 1 -17.29 -5.03 -6.24
N VAL A 2 -17.72 -5.61 -5.11
CA VAL A 2 -16.85 -5.88 -3.96
C VAL A 2 -16.13 -7.20 -4.23
N HIS A 3 -14.80 -7.22 -4.17
CA HIS A 3 -14.02 -8.44 -4.35
C HIS A 3 -13.65 -9.01 -2.97
N PRO A 4 -13.89 -10.31 -2.69
CA PRO A 4 -13.73 -10.86 -1.34
C PRO A 4 -12.28 -10.91 -0.84
N TYR A 5 -11.30 -10.83 -1.75
CA TYR A 5 -9.87 -10.92 -1.45
C TYR A 5 -9.08 -9.65 -1.70
N TYR A 6 -9.76 -8.55 -2.00
CA TYR A 6 -9.10 -7.27 -2.23
C TYR A 6 -9.92 -6.14 -1.64
N SER A 7 -9.25 -5.24 -0.93
CA SER A 7 -9.86 -4.00 -0.49
C SER A 7 -8.78 -2.96 -0.23
N VAL A 8 -9.16 -1.70 -0.40
CA VAL A 8 -8.34 -0.54 -0.05
C VAL A 8 -8.52 -0.26 1.43
N THR A 9 -7.47 0.24 2.09
CA THR A 9 -7.56 0.66 3.50
C THR A 9 -8.47 1.88 3.65
N ASP A 10 -9.13 1.99 4.79
CA ASP A 10 -9.87 3.18 5.18
C ASP A 10 -8.95 4.36 5.53
N GLU A 11 -9.53 5.50 5.90
CA GLU A 11 -8.81 6.72 6.31
C GLU A 11 -7.88 6.49 7.52
N SER A 12 -8.14 5.47 8.34
CA SER A 12 -7.31 5.09 9.47
C SER A 12 -6.19 4.09 9.11
N GLY A 13 -6.07 3.73 7.83
CA GLY A 13 -5.13 2.73 7.33
C GLY A 13 -5.53 1.29 7.65
N LYS A 14 -6.79 1.05 8.06
CA LYS A 14 -7.27 -0.27 8.47
C LYS A 14 -8.04 -0.96 7.36
N LEU A 15 -8.02 -2.28 7.43
CA LEU A 15 -8.80 -3.16 6.56
C LEU A 15 -9.39 -4.30 7.39
N ARG A 16 -10.61 -4.72 7.04
CA ARG A 16 -11.30 -5.85 7.67
C ARG A 16 -11.87 -6.78 6.62
N PHE A 17 -11.52 -8.06 6.71
CA PHE A 17 -12.18 -9.15 6.01
C PHE A 17 -13.11 -9.88 7.00
N THR A 18 -14.32 -10.21 6.58
CA THR A 18 -15.25 -11.07 7.33
C THR A 18 -15.49 -12.36 6.56
N ASP A 19 -15.98 -13.38 7.26
CA ASP A 19 -16.38 -14.66 6.66
C ASP A 19 -15.23 -15.36 5.91
N VAL A 20 -14.00 -15.15 6.39
CA VAL A 20 -12.79 -15.79 5.86
C VAL A 20 -12.72 -17.24 6.38
N PRO A 21 -12.68 -18.25 5.50
CA PRO A 21 -12.56 -19.64 5.92
C PRO A 21 -11.30 -19.91 6.77
N PRO A 22 -11.32 -20.93 7.66
CA PRO A 22 -10.12 -21.30 8.40
C PRO A 22 -9.04 -21.85 7.47
N ALA A 23 -7.92 -21.16 7.37
CA ALA A 23 -6.73 -21.58 6.62
C ALA A 23 -5.53 -20.68 6.97
N THR A 24 -4.36 -21.01 6.42
CA THR A 24 -3.21 -20.10 6.40
C THR A 24 -3.23 -19.30 5.10
N TYR A 25 -3.21 -17.98 5.22
CA TYR A 25 -3.22 -17.04 4.11
C TYR A 25 -1.91 -16.26 4.04
N GLN A 26 -1.56 -15.83 2.84
CA GLN A 26 -0.54 -14.82 2.60
C GLN A 26 -1.24 -13.49 2.35
N ILE A 27 -0.96 -12.49 3.18
CA ILE A 27 -1.45 -11.12 3.00
C ILE A 27 -0.36 -10.30 2.33
N VAL A 28 -0.68 -9.71 1.19
CA VAL A 28 0.19 -8.81 0.44
C VAL A 28 -0.36 -7.39 0.57
N ALA A 29 0.46 -6.48 1.07
CA ALA A 29 0.16 -5.05 1.11
C ALA A 29 1.08 -4.32 0.14
N TRP A 30 0.53 -3.36 -0.62
CA TRP A 30 1.29 -2.50 -1.54
C TRP A 30 1.01 -1.03 -1.24
N HIS A 31 2.05 -0.21 -1.26
CA HIS A 31 1.99 1.23 -1.13
C HIS A 31 2.79 1.89 -2.25
N GLU A 32 2.23 2.95 -2.81
CA GLU A 32 2.62 3.61 -4.06
C GLU A 32 3.90 4.43 -3.97
N GLY A 33 4.24 4.93 -2.78
CA GLY A 33 5.49 5.67 -2.57
C GLY A 33 5.42 7.16 -2.89
N TRP A 34 4.33 7.87 -2.60
CA TRP A 34 4.20 9.31 -2.89
C TRP A 34 5.00 10.28 -1.99
N THR A 35 5.96 9.80 -1.19
CA THR A 35 6.83 10.69 -0.42
C THR A 35 7.81 11.38 -1.36
N VAL A 36 7.85 12.71 -1.37
CA VAL A 36 8.83 13.47 -2.16
C VAL A 36 10.22 13.29 -1.53
N LEU A 37 11.13 12.68 -2.28
CA LEU A 37 12.55 12.53 -1.93
C LEU A 37 13.38 13.75 -2.32
N ASP A 38 13.11 14.31 -3.50
CA ASP A 38 13.90 15.41 -4.04
C ASP A 38 13.10 16.23 -5.09
N LYS A 39 13.68 17.33 -5.54
CA LYS A 39 13.19 18.11 -6.68
C LYS A 39 14.29 18.28 -7.71
N GLN A 40 14.17 17.54 -8.81
CA GLN A 40 15.15 17.60 -9.89
C GLN A 40 14.78 18.69 -10.89
N LYS A 41 15.81 19.38 -11.38
CA LYS A 41 15.69 20.32 -12.50
C LYS A 41 15.36 19.53 -13.77
N ALA A 42 14.30 19.93 -14.44
CA ALA A 42 13.89 19.39 -15.74
C ALA A 42 13.56 20.53 -16.68
N PHE A 43 13.81 20.35 -17.97
CA PHE A 43 13.38 21.32 -18.97
C PHE A 43 11.97 20.96 -19.45
N ASP A 44 11.04 21.90 -19.33
CA ASP A 44 9.70 21.76 -19.85
C ASP A 44 9.67 22.19 -21.32
N VAL A 45 9.47 21.22 -22.22
CA VAL A 45 9.53 21.44 -23.68
C VAL A 45 8.39 22.32 -24.19
N LEU A 46 7.22 22.31 -23.53
CA LEU A 46 6.05 23.07 -23.98
C LEU A 46 6.18 24.56 -23.64
N THR A 47 6.82 24.87 -22.52
CA THR A 47 6.99 26.24 -22.02
C THR A 47 8.39 26.81 -22.20
N GLU A 48 9.33 25.98 -22.68
CA GLU A 48 10.75 26.29 -22.86
C GLU A 48 11.42 26.84 -21.59
N ARG A 49 11.02 26.32 -20.42
CA ARG A 49 11.50 26.77 -19.11
C ARG A 49 12.06 25.64 -18.28
N GLU A 50 13.03 25.98 -17.45
CA GLU A 50 13.48 25.08 -16.39
C GLU A 50 12.42 25.00 -15.28
N VAL A 51 11.99 23.79 -14.96
CA VAL A 51 11.00 23.47 -13.93
C VAL A 51 11.59 22.50 -12.91
N GLN A 52 11.08 22.53 -11.68
CA GLN A 52 11.44 21.55 -10.66
C GLN A 52 10.40 20.43 -10.63
N ARG A 53 10.82 19.20 -10.89
CA ARG A 53 9.96 18.01 -10.84
C ARG A 53 10.23 17.22 -9.56
N PRO A 54 9.19 16.89 -8.76
CA PRO A 54 9.37 16.06 -7.59
C PRO A 54 9.80 14.65 -8.00
N VAL A 55 10.76 14.11 -7.28
CA VAL A 55 11.13 12.70 -7.28
C VAL A 55 10.43 12.07 -6.09
N PHE A 56 9.68 10.99 -6.32
CA PHE A 56 8.95 10.29 -5.27
C PHE A 56 9.70 9.04 -4.82
N THR A 57 9.38 8.53 -3.63
CA THR A 57 9.85 7.21 -3.18
C THR A 57 9.38 6.11 -4.11
N GLU A 58 10.17 5.03 -4.22
CA GLU A 58 9.74 3.82 -4.91
C GLU A 58 8.52 3.19 -4.24
N SER A 59 7.72 2.47 -5.03
CA SER A 59 6.62 1.68 -4.48
C SER A 59 7.16 0.56 -3.57
N LYS A 60 6.39 0.20 -2.55
CA LYS A 60 6.80 -0.80 -1.55
C LYS A 60 5.72 -1.85 -1.37
N ALA A 61 6.14 -3.10 -1.36
CA ALA A 61 5.28 -4.25 -1.06
C ALA A 61 5.77 -4.95 0.21
N TRP A 62 4.83 -5.53 0.95
CA TRP A 62 5.09 -6.38 2.09
C TRP A 62 4.26 -7.64 1.99
N GLU A 63 4.82 -8.74 2.49
CA GLU A 63 4.11 -10.00 2.61
C GLU A 63 4.16 -10.51 4.04
N LYS A 64 3.02 -10.97 4.56
CA LYS A 64 2.91 -11.57 5.89
C LYS A 64 1.98 -12.78 5.84
N SER A 65 2.41 -13.87 6.44
CA SER A 65 1.57 -15.05 6.63
C SER A 65 0.70 -14.89 7.88
N VAL A 66 -0.56 -15.33 7.79
CA VAL A 66 -1.50 -15.35 8.91
C VAL A 66 -2.35 -16.61 8.87
N THR A 67 -2.48 -17.27 10.01
CA THR A 67 -3.43 -18.36 10.19
C THR A 67 -4.74 -17.80 10.73
N VAL A 68 -5.83 -18.10 10.01
CA VAL A 68 -7.20 -17.82 10.45
C VAL A 68 -7.76 -19.12 11.00
N SER A 69 -8.16 -19.09 12.26
CA SER A 69 -8.88 -20.19 12.92
C SER A 69 -10.37 -19.88 12.95
N GLY A 70 -11.20 -20.93 12.95
CA GLY A 70 -12.66 -20.77 12.95
C GLY A 70 -13.16 -19.89 14.10
N ASN A 71 -13.99 -18.91 13.78
CA ASN A 71 -14.61 -17.95 14.70
C ASN A 71 -13.61 -17.12 15.53
N GLN A 72 -12.35 -17.01 15.12
CA GLN A 72 -11.35 -16.16 15.76
C GLN A 72 -10.94 -15.00 14.85
N THR A 73 -10.57 -13.87 15.48
CA THR A 73 -10.01 -12.73 14.76
C THR A 73 -8.50 -12.84 14.73
N SER A 74 -7.92 -12.86 13.54
CA SER A 74 -6.47 -12.75 13.34
C SER A 74 -6.11 -11.32 12.95
N VAL A 75 -5.07 -10.76 13.57
CA VAL A 75 -4.60 -9.39 13.30
C VAL A 75 -3.22 -9.45 12.66
N VAL A 76 -3.05 -8.73 11.55
CA VAL A 76 -1.77 -8.56 10.86
C VAL A 76 -1.48 -7.07 10.75
N ASN A 77 -0.30 -6.67 11.23
CA ASN A 77 0.13 -5.29 11.16
C ASN A 77 1.23 -5.12 10.10
N PHE A 78 1.05 -4.15 9.22
CA PHE A 78 2.07 -3.67 8.29
C PHE A 78 2.54 -2.30 8.74
N ALA A 79 3.85 -2.06 8.68
CA ALA A 79 4.45 -0.79 9.05
C ALA A 79 5.14 -0.18 7.82
N LEU A 80 4.72 1.03 7.47
CA LEU A 80 5.45 1.89 6.55
C LEU A 80 6.69 2.39 7.31
N GLY A 81 7.83 1.75 7.08
CA GLY A 81 9.12 2.26 7.59
C GLY A 81 9.40 3.67 7.07
N LYS A 82 10.16 4.47 7.84
CA LYS A 82 10.68 5.75 7.39
C LYS A 82 11.63 5.59 6.21
#